data_AF-A0A6V7IDG8-F1
#
_entry.id   AF-A0A6V7IDG8-F1
#
_cell.length_a   1.000
_cell.length_b   1.000
_cell.length_c   1.000
_cell.angle_alpha   90.00
_cell.angle_beta   90.00
_cell.angle_gamma   90.00
#
_symmetry.space_group_name_H-M   'P 1'
#
loop_
_entity.id
_entity.type
_entity.pdbx_description
1 polymer ?
#
loop_
_entity_poly.entity_id
_entity_poly.type
_entity_poly.pdbx_seq_one_letter_code
_entity_poly.pdbx_strand_id
1 'polypeptide(L)'
;MWLSTEEASSLASEEIAARLHVDTRTGLWWQEAEQRRKLVGYNELTAKEEDPTWKKYIEQFKNPLILLLLGSAFVSVCMKQFDDAVSITVAIIIVVTVAFVQEYRSEKSLEELNKLVPPTCH
;
A
#
# COMPACT_ATOMS: atom_id res chain seq x y z
N MET A 1 26.84 -1.75 2.73
CA MET A 1 26.62 -2.47 1.47
C MET A 1 25.59 -3.53 1.77
N TRP A 2 24.33 -3.20 1.59
CA TRP A 2 23.23 -4.09 1.94
C TRP A 2 22.98 -5.02 0.75
N LEU A 3 22.97 -6.32 1.01
CA LEU A 3 22.61 -7.31 -0.01
C LEU A 3 21.12 -7.15 -0.32
N SER A 4 20.78 -7.13 -1.61
CA SER A 4 19.38 -7.25 -1.99
C SER A 4 18.87 -8.66 -1.66
N THR A 5 17.55 -8.81 -1.51
CA THR A 5 16.93 -10.13 -1.28
C THR A 5 17.23 -11.10 -2.41
N GLU A 6 17.30 -10.60 -3.65
CA GLU A 6 17.63 -11.37 -4.84
C GLU A 6 19.08 -11.88 -4.78
N GLU A 7 20.03 -11.00 -4.47
CA GLU A 7 21.44 -11.38 -4.32
C GLU A 7 21.62 -12.41 -3.20
N ALA A 8 21.03 -12.15 -2.02
CA ALA A 8 21.12 -13.03 -0.87
C ALA A 8 20.52 -14.43 -1.16
N SER A 9 19.45 -14.52 -1.96
CA SER A 9 18.80 -15.79 -2.28
C SER A 9 19.66 -16.74 -3.14
N SER A 10 20.68 -16.21 -3.81
CA SER A 10 21.55 -16.95 -4.73
C SER A 10 22.90 -17.38 -4.13
N LEU A 11 23.21 -16.94 -2.90
CA LEU A 11 24.50 -17.14 -2.26
C LEU A 11 24.42 -18.21 -1.15
N ALA A 12 25.54 -18.86 -0.88
CA ALA A 12 25.65 -19.77 0.26
C ALA A 12 25.63 -19.00 1.59
N SER A 13 25.17 -19.64 2.66
CA SER A 13 24.98 -19.00 3.98
C SER A 13 26.27 -18.41 4.56
N GLU A 14 27.39 -19.07 4.31
CA GLU A 14 28.73 -18.69 4.74
C GLU A 14 29.21 -17.43 4.00
N GLU A 15 28.85 -17.31 2.71
CA GLU A 15 29.22 -16.16 1.89
C GLU A 15 28.40 -14.93 2.28
N ILE A 16 27.11 -15.12 2.59
CA ILE A 16 26.26 -14.06 3.14
C ILE A 16 26.82 -13.58 4.48
N ALA A 17 27.19 -14.50 5.38
CA ALA A 17 27.76 -14.17 6.67
C ALA A 17 29.07 -13.39 6.54
N ALA A 18 29.94 -13.78 5.61
CA ALA A 18 31.18 -13.06 5.31
C ALA A 18 30.92 -11.64 4.77
N ARG A 19 29.99 -11.48 3.83
CA ARG A 19 29.63 -10.17 3.25
C ARG A 19 28.93 -9.25 4.25
N LEU A 20 28.11 -9.81 5.14
CA LEU A 20 27.46 -9.07 6.21
C LEU A 20 28.35 -8.93 7.46
N HIS A 21 29.61 -9.39 7.41
CA HIS A 21 30.56 -9.36 8.53
C HIS A 21 29.94 -9.86 9.85
N VAL A 22 29.26 -11.00 9.81
CA VAL A 22 28.59 -11.58 10.97
C VAL A 22 29.07 -13.02 11.18
N ASP A 23 29.26 -13.40 12.43
CA ASP A 23 29.57 -14.78 12.81
C ASP A 23 28.25 -15.55 13.00
N THR A 24 28.10 -16.70 12.35
CA THR A 24 26.86 -17.48 12.37
C THR A 24 26.58 -18.18 13.70
N ARG A 25 27.57 -18.31 14.58
CA ARG A 25 27.45 -18.96 15.90
C ARG A 25 27.15 -17.94 17.00
N THR A 26 27.74 -16.76 16.92
CA THR A 26 27.64 -15.73 17.97
C THR A 26 26.73 -14.55 17.59
N GLY A 27 26.43 -14.38 16.31
CA GLY A 27 25.57 -13.31 15.81
C GLY A 27 26.26 -11.94 15.82
N LEU A 28 25.45 -10.88 15.80
CA LEU A 28 25.93 -9.50 15.87
C LEU A 28 26.13 -9.04 17.31
N TRP A 29 27.15 -8.23 17.53
CA TRP A 29 27.32 -7.51 18.79
C TRP A 29 26.26 -6.40 18.93
N TRP A 30 25.78 -6.15 20.16
CA TRP A 30 24.72 -5.15 20.42
C TRP A 30 25.03 -3.77 19.83
N GLN A 31 26.27 -3.30 19.97
CA GLN A 31 26.71 -2.01 19.44
C GLN A 31 26.61 -1.94 17.92
N GLU A 32 26.96 -3.04 17.25
CA GLU A 32 26.91 -3.13 15.79
C GLU A 32 25.48 -3.25 15.28
N ALA A 33 24.63 -4.01 15.98
CA ALA A 33 23.19 -4.06 15.69
C ALA A 33 22.55 -2.67 15.81
N GLU A 34 22.90 -1.89 16.83
CA GLU A 34 22.39 -0.53 17.01
C GLU A 34 22.91 0.45 15.94
N GLN A 35 24.19 0.35 15.55
CA GLN A 35 24.73 1.13 14.43
C GLN A 35 24.02 0.80 13.11
N ARG A 36 23.84 -0.49 12.82
CA ARG A 36 23.11 -0.96 11.64
C ARG A 36 21.68 -0.44 11.64
N ARG A 37 20.95 -0.53 12.76
CA ARG A 37 19.59 0.01 12.91
C ARG A 37 19.51 1.51 12.62
N LYS A 38 20.53 2.31 12.99
CA LYS A 38 20.56 3.74 12.65
C LYS A 38 20.73 4.01 11.15
N LEU A 39 21.32 3.07 10.41
CA LEU A 39 21.56 3.19 8.97
C LEU A 39 20.37 2.70 8.14
N VAL A 40 19.72 1.59 8.52
CA VAL A 40 18.57 1.02 7.78
C VAL A 40 17.21 1.36 8.34
N GLY A 41 17.14 1.83 9.58
CA GLY A 41 15.87 2.00 10.28
C GLY A 41 15.37 0.71 10.94
N TYR A 42 14.16 0.80 11.47
CA TYR A 42 13.46 -0.33 12.08
C TYR A 42 12.91 -1.25 11.00
N ASN A 43 12.88 -2.56 11.28
CA ASN A 43 12.22 -3.54 10.43
C ASN A 43 10.70 -3.50 10.67
N GLU A 44 10.09 -2.38 10.34
CA GLU A 44 8.67 -2.11 10.51
C GLU A 44 8.12 -1.63 9.16
N LEU A 45 6.93 -2.12 8.80
CA LEU A 45 6.21 -1.61 7.65
C LEU A 45 5.58 -0.28 8.04
N THR A 46 6.02 0.81 7.41
CA THR A 46 5.48 2.15 7.70
C THR A 46 3.99 2.19 7.41
N ALA A 47 3.17 2.24 8.45
CA ALA A 47 1.76 2.55 8.30
C ALA A 47 1.64 4.00 7.78
N LYS A 48 1.12 4.17 6.56
CA LYS A 48 0.73 5.49 6.08
C LYS A 48 -0.34 6.05 7.03
N GLU A 49 -0.24 7.33 7.38
CA GLU A 49 -1.30 8.03 8.09
C GLU A 49 -2.63 7.78 7.36
N GLU A 50 -3.61 7.26 8.09
CA GLU A 50 -4.91 6.97 7.52
C GLU A 50 -5.62 8.27 7.17
N ASP A 51 -5.71 8.56 5.87
CA ASP A 51 -6.60 9.61 5.41
C ASP A 51 -8.04 9.32 5.88
N PRO A 52 -8.80 10.34 6.29
CA PRO A 52 -10.20 10.15 6.67
C PRO A 52 -10.99 9.44 5.58
N THR A 53 -11.87 8.51 5.95
CA THR A 53 -12.66 7.71 5.01
C THR A 53 -13.47 8.55 4.01
N TRP A 54 -14.00 9.69 4.44
CA TRP A 54 -14.70 10.64 3.57
C TRP A 54 -13.76 11.28 2.52
N LYS A 55 -12.50 11.55 2.88
CA LYS A 55 -11.50 12.11 1.97
C LYS A 55 -11.14 11.07 0.90
N LYS A 56 -10.93 9.81 1.30
CA LYS A 56 -10.70 8.68 0.38
C LYS A 56 -11.86 8.49 -0.60
N TYR A 57 -13.09 8.65 -0.15
CA TYR A 57 -14.27 8.59 -1.02
C TYR A 57 -14.30 9.74 -2.03
N ILE A 58 -14.02 10.98 -1.61
CA ILE A 58 -13.94 12.14 -2.51
C ILE A 58 -12.80 11.99 -3.52
N GLU A 59 -11.69 11.35 -3.14
CA GLU A 59 -10.56 11.12 -4.02
C GLU A 59 -10.90 10.21 -5.21
N GLN A 60 -11.88 9.31 -5.09
CA GLN A 60 -12.38 8.51 -6.21
C GLN A 60 -12.91 9.37 -7.35
N PHE A 61 -13.46 10.55 -7.06
CA PHE A 61 -13.94 11.49 -8.09
C PHE A 61 -12.80 12.13 -8.90
N LYS A 62 -11.54 12.03 -8.45
CA LYS A 62 -10.37 12.44 -9.25
C LYS A 62 -9.95 11.38 -10.26
N ASN A 63 -10.53 10.17 -10.21
CA ASN A 63 -10.22 9.13 -11.18
C ASN A 63 -10.64 9.59 -12.59
N PRO A 64 -9.75 9.55 -13.58
CA PRO A 64 -10.03 10.04 -14.93
C PRO A 64 -11.26 9.35 -15.57
N LEU A 65 -11.52 8.08 -15.24
CA LEU A 65 -12.71 7.38 -15.74
C LEU A 65 -14.02 7.94 -15.12
N ILE A 66 -14.01 8.25 -13.82
CA ILE A 66 -15.18 8.83 -13.14
C ILE A 66 -15.42 10.27 -13.65
N LEU A 67 -14.36 11.04 -13.85
CA LEU A 67 -14.45 12.38 -14.45
C LEU A 67 -15.04 12.34 -15.86
N LEU A 68 -14.65 11.35 -16.67
CA LEU A 68 -15.21 11.14 -18.00
C LEU A 68 -16.72 10.86 -17.94
N LEU A 69 -17.15 9.95 -17.05
CA LEU A 69 -18.57 9.63 -16.86
C LEU A 69 -19.39 10.83 -16.36
N LEU A 70 -18.83 11.61 -15.43
CA LEU A 70 -19.44 12.86 -14.99
C LEU A 70 -19.57 13.87 -16.14
N GLY A 71 -18.57 13.95 -17.01
CA GLY A 71 -18.65 14.72 -18.26
C GLY A 71 -19.79 14.25 -19.16
N SER A 72 -19.97 12.94 -19.34
CA SER A 72 -21.09 12.37 -20.11
C SER A 72 -22.47 12.69 -19.49
N ALA A 73 -22.59 12.62 -18.15
CA ALA A 73 -23.81 13.02 -17.46
C ALA A 73 -24.11 14.51 -17.67
N PHE A 74 -23.10 15.38 -17.58
CA PHE A 74 -23.24 16.81 -17.82
C PHE A 74 -23.71 17.12 -19.25
N VAL A 75 -23.12 16.47 -20.25
CA VAL A 75 -23.53 16.63 -21.66
C VAL A 75 -24.98 16.19 -21.86
N SER A 76 -25.42 15.09 -21.23
CA SER A 76 -26.82 14.62 -21.32
C SER A 76 -27.82 15.64 -20.75
N VAL A 77 -27.48 16.30 -19.64
CA VAL A 77 -28.28 17.39 -19.07
C VAL A 77 -28.36 18.59 -20.03
N CYS A 78 -27.25 18.97 -20.66
CA CYS A 78 -27.25 20.03 -21.68
C CYS A 78 -28.15 19.69 -22.88
N MET A 79 -28.23 18.41 -23.25
CA MET A 79 -29.13 17.91 -24.29
C MET A 79 -30.59 17.75 -23.84
N LYS A 80 -30.93 18.10 -22.59
CA LYS A 80 -32.26 17.91 -21.96
C LYS A 80 -32.70 16.44 -21.91
N GLN A 81 -31.76 15.50 -21.95
CA GLN A 81 -31.99 14.06 -21.80
C GLN A 81 -31.85 13.69 -20.32
N PHE A 82 -32.89 14.01 -19.54
CA PHE A 82 -32.86 13.79 -18.10
C PHE A 82 -32.86 12.30 -17.72
N ASP A 83 -33.56 11.45 -18.49
CA ASP A 83 -33.58 10.00 -18.26
C ASP A 83 -32.17 9.40 -18.33
N ASP A 84 -31.41 9.79 -19.37
CA ASP A 84 -30.03 9.34 -19.56
C ASP A 84 -29.11 9.89 -18.47
N ALA A 85 -29.23 11.18 -18.14
CA ALA A 85 -28.43 11.80 -17.08
C ALA A 85 -28.64 11.14 -15.71
N VAL A 86 -29.88 10.78 -15.37
CA VAL A 86 -30.22 10.07 -14.12
C VAL A 86 -29.62 8.67 -14.13
N SER A 87 -29.79 7.92 -15.23
CA SER A 87 -29.24 6.57 -15.38
C SER A 87 -27.71 6.54 -15.20
N ILE A 88 -27.00 7.45 -15.88
CA ILE A 88 -25.54 7.59 -15.78
C ILE A 88 -25.14 7.95 -14.35
N THR A 89 -25.83 8.90 -13.70
CA THR A 89 -25.52 9.32 -12.33
C THR A 89 -25.66 8.18 -11.34
N VAL A 90 -26.73 7.38 -11.44
CA VAL A 90 -26.93 6.21 -10.58
C VAL A 90 -25.82 5.17 -10.81
N ALA A 91 -25.46 4.91 -12.07
CA ALA A 91 -24.36 4.00 -12.39
C ALA A 91 -23.02 4.46 -11.79
N ILE A 92 -22.72 5.76 -11.86
CA ILE A 92 -21.51 6.35 -11.25
C ILE A 92 -21.52 6.12 -9.73
N ILE A 93 -22.62 6.41 -9.04
CA ILE A 93 -22.72 6.21 -7.58
C ILE A 93 -22.42 4.77 -7.21
N ILE A 94 -22.98 3.80 -7.95
CA ILE A 94 -22.74 2.38 -7.71
C ILE A 94 -21.25 2.05 -7.93
N VAL A 95 -20.68 2.45 -9.06
CA VAL A 95 -19.27 2.17 -9.40
C VAL A 95 -18.31 2.78 -8.36
N VAL A 96 -18.50 4.04 -7.99
CA VAL A 96 -17.69 4.74 -6.97
C VAL A 96 -17.79 4.03 -5.62
N THR A 97 -19.00 3.63 -5.22
CA THR A 97 -19.22 2.92 -3.95
C THR A 97 -18.51 1.57 -3.95
N VAL A 98 -18.64 0.80 -5.04
CA VAL A 98 -17.96 -0.49 -5.18
C VAL A 98 -16.45 -0.33 -5.17
N ALA A 99 -15.91 0.66 -5.89
CA ALA A 99 -14.48 0.96 -5.90
C ALA A 99 -13.97 1.33 -4.50
N PHE A 100 -14.69 2.20 -3.78
CA PHE A 100 -14.34 2.56 -2.41
C PHE A 100 -14.33 1.35 -1.46
N VAL A 101 -15.34 0.47 -1.54
CA VAL A 101 -15.39 -0.74 -0.71
C VAL A 101 -14.25 -1.70 -1.05
N GLN A 102 -13.89 -1.84 -2.32
CA GLN A 102 -12.75 -2.67 -2.74
C GLN A 102 -11.43 -2.11 -2.21
N GLU A 103 -11.22 -0.81 -2.30
CA GLU A 103 -10.04 -0.14 -1.76
C GLU A 103 -9.94 -0.32 -0.24
N TYR A 104 -11.03 -0.05 0.48
CA TYR A 104 -11.10 -0.20 1.93
C TYR A 104 -10.80 -1.64 2.40
N ARG A 105 -11.31 -2.65 1.69
CA ARG A 105 -11.02 -4.06 1.98
C ARG A 105 -9.56 -4.43 1.71
N SER A 106 -8.95 -3.83 0.69
CA SER A 106 -7.55 -4.06 0.35
C SER A 106 -6.62 -3.47 1.41
N GLU A 107 -6.90 -2.26 1.87
CA GLU A 107 -6.18 -1.63 3.00
C GLU A 107 -6.30 -2.46 4.29
N LYS A 108 -7.52 -2.91 4.63
CA LYS A 108 -7.75 -3.81 5.78
C LYS A 108 -6.92 -5.09 5.69
N SER A 109 -6.81 -5.68 4.51
CA SER A 109 -6.04 -6.91 4.30
C SER A 109 -4.53 -6.68 4.51
N LEU A 110 -4.02 -5.51 4.11
CA LEU A 110 -2.63 -5.11 4.41
C LEU A 110 -2.40 -4.85 5.90
N GLU A 111 -3.37 -4.25 6.58
CA GLU A 111 -3.33 -4.06 8.03
C GLU A 111 -3.27 -5.40 8.78
N GLU A 112 -4.00 -6.41 8.31
CA GLU A 112 -3.94 -7.77 8.88
C GLU A 112 -2.60 -8.45 8.61
N LEU A 113 -2.00 -8.26 7.43
CA LEU A 113 -0.65 -8.75 7.13
C LEU A 113 0.39 -8.14 8.07
N ASN A 114 0.27 -6.85 8.42
CA ASN A 114 1.14 -6.21 9.41
C ASN A 114 1.05 -6.88 10.79
N LYS A 115 -0.11 -7.41 11.18
CA LYS A 115 -0.28 -8.13 12.46
C LYS A 115 0.44 -9.49 12.48
N LEU A 116 0.80 -10.03 11.32
CA LEU A 116 1.59 -11.26 11.23
C LEU A 116 3.07 -11.04 11.48
N VAL A 117 3.56 -9.78 11.46
CA VAL A 117 4.92 -9.47 11.89
C VAL A 117 4.98 -9.60 13.41
N PRO A 118 5.72 -10.58 13.96
CA PRO A 118 5.77 -10.77 15.40
C PRO A 118 6.42 -9.54 16.06
N PRO A 119 5.84 -9.01 17.15
CA PRO A 119 6.35 -7.81 17.82
C PRO A 119 7.72 -8.03 18.47
N THR A 120 8.13 -9.29 18.63
CA THR A 120 9.41 -9.70 19.22
C THR A 120 9.97 -10.90 18.49
N CYS A 121 11.28 -10.91 18.24
CA CYS A 121 12.04 -12.07 17.81
C CYS A 121 12.74 -12.69 19.04
N HIS A 122 12.75 -14.03 19.16
CA HIS A 122 13.40 -14.78 20.25
C HIS A 122 14.81 -15.23 19.85
#